data_AF-A0A7V1KN53-F1
#
_entry.id   AF-A0A7V1KN53-F1
#
_cell.length_a   1.000
_cell.length_b   1.000
_cell.length_c   1.000
_cell.angle_alpha   90.00
_cell.angle_beta   90.00
_cell.angle_gamma   90.00
#
_symmetry.space_group_name_H-M   'P 1'
#
loop_
_entity.id
_entity.type
_entity.pdbx_description
1 polymer ?
#
loop_
_entity_poly.entity_id
_entity_poly.type
_entity_poly.pdbx_seq_one_letter_code
_entity_poly.pdbx_strand_id
1 'polypeptide(L)'
;HFGRGALELGWAESAWGIGVVLGGLFLSAWGGFRKKIHTILLGVVGMGLGFGLLGLLPPTWFYPALGLFLLAGLMNPIANSPFMALVQTTVEPGMQGRVFSLMSSMAQGMAPLSLLLAGPLADLFGVQFWYLVGGAGVIFLGLAAFAVPAIMRLEESRPVAEGMAD
;
A
#
# COMPACT_ATOMS: atom_id res chain seq x y z
N HIS A 1 1.10 21.61 1.22
CA HIS A 1 2.54 21.32 1.43
C HIS A 1 3.44 22.14 0.52
N PHE A 2 3.43 21.94 -0.80
CA PHE A 2 4.35 22.64 -1.71
C PHE A 2 3.92 24.07 -2.10
N GLY A 3 2.75 24.54 -1.67
CA GLY A 3 2.29 25.92 -1.91
C GLY A 3 2.02 26.25 -3.38
N ARG A 4 1.74 25.24 -4.21
CA ARG A 4 1.57 25.36 -5.65
C ARG A 4 0.24 24.77 -6.11
N GLY A 5 -0.23 25.22 -7.28
CA GLY A 5 -1.60 25.05 -7.76
C GLY A 5 -1.94 23.68 -8.32
N ALA A 6 -2.97 23.64 -9.19
CA ALA A 6 -3.49 22.40 -9.76
C ALA A 6 -2.48 21.65 -10.65
N LEU A 7 -1.53 22.35 -11.28
CA LEU A 7 -0.55 21.75 -12.17
C LEU A 7 0.43 20.84 -11.40
N GLU A 8 0.87 21.27 -10.23
CA GLU A 8 1.81 20.50 -9.39
C GLU A 8 1.17 19.27 -8.78
N LEU A 9 -0.11 19.36 -8.42
CA LEU A 9 -0.90 18.18 -8.07
C LEU A 9 -0.99 17.23 -9.27
N GLY A 10 -1.26 17.75 -10.47
CA GLY A 10 -1.29 16.97 -11.70
C GLY A 10 0.04 16.25 -11.99
N TRP A 11 1.18 16.91 -11.77
CA TRP A 11 2.50 16.28 -11.89
C TRP A 11 2.74 15.19 -10.84
N ALA A 12 2.33 15.40 -9.59
CA ALA A 12 2.45 14.40 -8.53
C ALA A 12 1.60 13.16 -8.81
N GLU A 13 0.34 13.34 -9.21
CA GLU A 13 -0.57 12.26 -9.61
C GLU A 13 -0.05 11.52 -10.84
N SER A 14 0.51 12.25 -11.82
CA SER A 14 1.13 11.64 -13.00
C SER A 14 2.34 10.79 -12.61
N ALA A 15 3.22 11.29 -11.72
CA ALA A 15 4.37 10.55 -11.22
C ALA A 15 3.94 9.28 -10.48
N TRP A 16 2.89 9.37 -9.64
CA TRP A 16 2.31 8.22 -8.97
C TRP A 16 1.74 7.19 -9.96
N GLY A 17 0.93 7.63 -10.93
CA GLY A 17 0.36 6.76 -11.96
C GLY A 17 1.41 6.07 -12.84
N ILE A 18 2.45 6.80 -13.24
CA ILE A 18 3.62 6.23 -13.94
C ILE A 18 4.28 5.17 -13.05
N GLY A 19 4.48 5.48 -11.76
CA GLY A 19 4.98 4.53 -10.78
C GLY A 19 4.16 3.25 -10.75
N VAL A 20 2.83 3.34 -10.66
CA VAL A 20 1.92 2.19 -10.65
C VAL A 20 2.10 1.32 -11.90
N VAL A 21 2.17 1.91 -13.09
CA VAL A 21 2.39 1.17 -14.33
C VAL A 21 3.74 0.46 -14.31
N LEU A 22 4.82 1.17 -13.96
CA LEU A 22 6.16 0.60 -13.87
C LEU A 22 6.25 -0.51 -12.83
N GLY A 23 5.61 -0.34 -11.67
CA GLY A 23 5.56 -1.35 -10.62
C GLY A 23 4.83 -2.62 -11.05
N GLY A 24 3.73 -2.47 -11.80
CA GLY A 24 3.00 -3.61 -12.36
C GLY A 24 3.81 -4.37 -13.40
N LEU A 25 4.48 -3.65 -14.31
CA LEU A 25 5.40 -4.24 -15.29
C LEU A 25 6.58 -4.94 -14.60
N PHE A 26 7.17 -4.29 -13.60
CA PHE A 26 8.26 -4.85 -12.80
C PHE A 26 7.84 -6.13 -12.08
N LEU A 27 6.68 -6.11 -11.41
CA LEU A 27 6.15 -7.29 -10.74
C LEU A 27 5.85 -8.42 -11.73
N SER A 28 5.35 -8.10 -12.92
CA SER A 28 5.09 -9.09 -13.98
C SER A 28 6.38 -9.75 -14.48
N ALA A 29 7.45 -8.98 -14.66
CA ALA A 29 8.75 -9.48 -15.08
C ALA A 29 9.46 -10.29 -13.98
N TRP A 30 9.36 -9.84 -12.73
CA TRP A 30 10.02 -10.48 -11.59
C TRP A 30 9.24 -11.67 -11.02
N GLY A 31 7.91 -11.63 -11.05
CA GLY A 31 7.01 -12.64 -10.46
C GLY A 31 6.88 -12.58 -8.93
N GLY A 32 7.74 -11.82 -8.25
CA GLY A 32 7.78 -11.70 -6.79
C GLY A 32 8.50 -12.86 -6.10
N PHE A 33 8.47 -12.87 -4.77
CA PHE A 33 9.08 -13.94 -3.98
C PHE A 33 8.24 -15.22 -3.96
N ARG A 34 8.89 -16.35 -3.60
CA ARG A 34 8.24 -17.65 -3.44
C ARG A 34 7.03 -17.61 -2.50
N LYS A 35 7.16 -16.87 -1.39
CA LYS A 35 6.05 -16.58 -0.48
C LYS A 35 5.48 -15.22 -0.83
N LYS A 36 4.23 -15.16 -1.30
CA LYS A 36 3.56 -13.91 -1.73
C LYS A 36 3.54 -12.89 -0.60
N ILE A 37 3.40 -13.33 0.65
CA ILE A 37 3.42 -12.44 1.82
C ILE A 37 4.68 -11.57 1.92
N HIS A 38 5.85 -12.09 1.51
CA HIS A 38 7.08 -11.29 1.54
C HIS A 38 7.04 -10.17 0.51
N THR A 39 6.49 -10.45 -0.68
CA THR A 39 6.29 -9.45 -1.74
C THR A 39 5.31 -8.37 -1.28
N ILE A 40 4.20 -8.79 -0.67
CA ILE A 40 3.17 -7.89 -0.13
C ILE A 40 3.79 -6.93 0.90
N LEU A 41 4.46 -7.48 1.91
CA LEU A 41 5.03 -6.67 2.99
C LEU A 41 6.17 -5.77 2.52
N LEU A 42 6.98 -6.22 1.54
CA LEU A 42 7.96 -5.36 0.87
C LEU A 42 7.29 -4.15 0.22
N GLY A 43 6.21 -4.37 -0.53
CA GLY A 43 5.43 -3.28 -1.14
C GLY A 43 4.83 -2.33 -0.11
N VAL A 44 4.27 -2.85 1.00
CA VAL A 44 3.70 -2.04 2.08
C VAL A 44 4.77 -1.15 2.73
N VAL A 45 5.92 -1.72 3.11
CA VAL A 45 7.03 -0.95 3.69
C VAL A 45 7.57 0.07 2.68
N GLY A 46 7.70 -0.31 1.41
CA GLY A 46 8.13 0.59 0.35
C GLY A 46 7.18 1.77 0.13
N MET A 47 5.86 1.56 0.17
CA MET A 47 4.86 2.64 0.13
C MET A 47 5.01 3.56 1.35
N GLY A 48 5.15 2.98 2.54
CA GLY A 48 5.36 3.74 3.77
C GLY A 48 6.64 4.58 3.73
N LEU A 49 7.72 4.08 3.12
CA LEU A 49 8.94 4.85 2.87
C LEU A 49 8.70 6.00 1.89
N GLY A 50 8.01 5.75 0.77
CA GLY A 50 7.67 6.79 -0.20
C GLY A 50 6.90 7.96 0.44
N PHE A 51 5.83 7.66 1.18
CA PHE A 51 5.02 8.68 1.86
C PHE A 51 5.69 9.27 3.11
N GLY A 52 6.42 8.47 3.89
CA GLY A 52 7.12 8.94 5.08
C GLY A 52 8.23 9.92 4.74
N LEU A 53 9.04 9.61 3.72
CA LEU A 53 10.10 10.50 3.25
C LEU A 53 9.55 11.80 2.64
N LEU A 54 8.32 11.81 2.10
CA LEU A 54 7.65 13.03 1.65
C LEU A 54 7.45 14.04 2.79
N GLY A 55 7.18 13.54 4.00
CA GLY A 55 7.03 14.38 5.17
C GLY A 55 8.33 15.02 5.67
N LEU A 56 9.49 14.46 5.32
CA LEU A 56 10.81 15.03 5.63
C LEU A 56 11.25 16.10 4.63
N LEU A 57 10.62 16.16 3.44
CA LEU A 57 11.01 17.09 2.40
C LEU A 57 10.57 18.53 2.72
N PRO A 58 11.48 19.52 2.57
CA PRO A 58 11.12 20.92 2.62
C PRO A 58 10.08 21.29 1.55
N PRO A 59 9.21 22.29 1.79
CA PRO A 59 8.22 22.76 0.81
C PRO A 59 8.80 23.23 -0.53
N THR A 60 10.10 23.54 -0.60
CA THR A 60 10.78 23.98 -1.83
C THR A 60 11.24 22.81 -2.72
N TRP A 61 11.24 21.56 -2.20
CA TRP A 61 11.80 20.39 -2.88
C TRP A 61 10.73 19.59 -3.64
N PHE A 62 10.03 20.26 -4.56
CA PHE A 62 8.95 19.65 -5.33
C PHE A 62 9.46 18.54 -6.29
N TYR A 63 10.58 18.74 -6.99
CA TYR A 63 11.08 17.73 -7.94
C TYR A 63 11.50 16.41 -7.26
N PRO A 64 12.24 16.42 -6.12
CA PRO A 64 12.46 15.20 -5.34
C PRO A 64 11.17 14.54 -4.86
N ALA A 65 10.14 15.33 -4.53
CA ALA A 65 8.85 14.79 -4.12
C ALA A 65 8.18 13.97 -5.22
N LEU A 66 8.30 14.37 -6.50
CA LEU A 66 7.81 13.57 -7.64
C LEU A 66 8.46 12.18 -7.68
N GLY A 67 9.77 12.09 -7.37
CA GLY A 67 10.47 10.81 -7.27
C GLY A 67 9.91 9.91 -6.18
N LEU A 68 9.51 10.48 -5.04
CA LEU A 68 8.87 9.72 -3.96
C LEU A 68 7.42 9.33 -4.27
N PHE A 69 6.66 10.17 -4.98
CA PHE A 69 5.34 9.78 -5.51
C PHE A 69 5.46 8.63 -6.49
N LEU A 70 6.45 8.67 -7.39
CA LEU A 70 6.76 7.57 -8.30
C LEU A 70 7.14 6.30 -7.53
N LEU A 71 7.99 6.39 -6.51
CA LEU A 71 8.35 5.25 -5.66
C LEU A 71 7.11 4.66 -4.96
N ALA A 72 6.28 5.50 -4.34
CA ALA A 72 5.06 5.06 -3.68
C ALA A 72 4.08 4.41 -4.68
N GLY A 73 3.97 4.95 -5.89
CA GLY A 73 3.22 4.38 -6.99
C GLY A 73 3.76 3.01 -7.41
N LEU A 74 5.08 2.87 -7.56
CA LEU A 74 5.76 1.63 -7.94
C LEU A 74 5.54 0.52 -6.92
N MET A 75 5.56 0.85 -5.63
CA MET A 75 5.33 -0.09 -4.54
C MET A 75 3.86 -0.54 -4.40
N ASN A 76 2.91 0.23 -4.95
CA ASN A 76 1.48 -0.06 -4.85
C ASN A 76 1.06 -1.42 -5.46
N PRO A 77 1.37 -1.75 -6.73
CA PRO A 77 1.05 -3.06 -7.29
C PRO A 77 1.84 -4.20 -6.63
N ILE A 78 3.06 -3.93 -6.15
CA ILE A 78 3.88 -4.91 -5.40
C ILE A 78 3.19 -5.30 -4.09
N ALA A 79 2.49 -4.37 -3.44
CA ALA A 79 1.67 -4.66 -2.27
C ALA A 79 0.33 -5.32 -2.63
N ASN A 80 -0.44 -4.69 -3.53
CA ASN A 80 -1.86 -5.02 -3.72
C ASN A 80 -2.11 -6.23 -4.61
N SER A 81 -1.35 -6.40 -5.70
CA SER A 81 -1.57 -7.51 -6.64
C SER A 81 -1.37 -8.89 -6.01
N PRO A 82 -0.23 -9.19 -5.33
CA PRO A 82 -0.06 -10.47 -4.66
C PRO A 82 -1.01 -10.64 -3.47
N PHE A 83 -1.44 -9.54 -2.81
CA PHE A 83 -2.42 -9.60 -1.73
C PHE A 83 -3.80 -10.05 -2.21
N MET A 84 -4.30 -9.46 -3.31
CA MET A 84 -5.54 -9.92 -3.93
C MET A 84 -5.44 -11.38 -4.37
N ALA A 85 -4.34 -11.76 -5.02
CA ALA A 85 -4.11 -13.15 -5.42
C ALA A 85 -4.04 -14.11 -4.22
N LEU A 86 -3.44 -13.69 -3.10
CA LEU A 86 -3.38 -14.47 -1.86
C LEU A 86 -4.79 -14.71 -1.30
N VAL A 87 -5.60 -13.65 -1.20
CA VAL A 87 -7.00 -13.75 -0.74
C VAL A 87 -7.81 -14.66 -1.66
N GLN A 88 -7.72 -14.50 -2.98
CA GLN A 88 -8.41 -15.37 -3.94
C GLN A 88 -8.04 -16.85 -3.75
N THR A 89 -6.78 -17.16 -3.46
CA THR A 89 -6.33 -18.54 -3.25
C THR A 89 -6.60 -19.09 -1.85
N THR A 90 -6.91 -18.23 -0.88
CA THR A 90 -7.12 -18.63 0.53
C THR A 90 -8.61 -18.72 0.88
N VAL A 91 -9.46 -17.99 0.15
CA VAL A 91 -10.89 -17.93 0.39
C VAL A 91 -11.63 -18.88 -0.55
N GLU A 92 -12.53 -19.69 0.03
CA GLU A 92 -13.40 -20.60 -0.71
C GLU A 92 -14.22 -19.86 -1.79
N PRO A 93 -14.37 -20.42 -3.01
CA PRO A 93 -15.04 -19.74 -4.14
C PRO A 93 -16.43 -19.16 -3.80
N GLY A 94 -17.25 -19.89 -3.03
CA GLY A 94 -18.59 -19.45 -2.63
C GLY A 94 -18.62 -18.27 -1.65
N MET A 95 -17.49 -17.96 -1.01
CA MET A 95 -17.35 -16.91 0.00
C MET A 95 -16.59 -15.68 -0.51
N GLN A 96 -15.95 -15.76 -1.68
CA GLN A 96 -15.11 -14.68 -2.22
C GLN A 96 -15.85 -13.36 -2.31
N GLY A 97 -17.08 -13.34 -2.86
CA GLY A 97 -17.87 -12.11 -2.98
C GLY A 97 -18.15 -11.43 -1.64
N ARG A 98 -18.40 -12.22 -0.58
CA ARG A 98 -18.60 -11.70 0.79
C ARG A 98 -17.32 -11.14 1.37
N VAL A 99 -16.20 -11.84 1.21
CA VAL A 99 -14.90 -11.40 1.71
C VAL A 99 -14.45 -10.12 1.00
N PHE A 100 -14.50 -10.07 -0.33
CA PHE A 100 -14.14 -8.86 -1.08
C PHE A 100 -15.05 -7.68 -0.75
N SER A 101 -16.35 -7.92 -0.56
CA SER A 101 -17.27 -6.85 -0.13
C SER A 101 -16.90 -6.31 1.25
N LEU A 102 -16.65 -7.18 2.23
CA LEU A 102 -16.23 -6.78 3.57
C LEU A 102 -14.92 -5.98 3.54
N MET A 103 -13.91 -6.50 2.84
CA MET A 103 -12.62 -5.83 2.68
C MET A 103 -12.77 -4.46 2.02
N SER A 104 -13.56 -4.37 0.96
CA SER A 104 -13.81 -3.11 0.25
C SER A 104 -14.58 -2.12 1.12
N SER A 105 -15.59 -2.56 1.87
CA SER A 105 -16.32 -1.70 2.81
C SER A 105 -15.42 -1.16 3.92
N MET A 106 -14.54 -2.00 4.47
CA MET A 106 -13.56 -1.57 5.46
C MET A 106 -12.58 -0.55 4.88
N ALA A 107 -12.04 -0.82 3.69
CA ALA A 107 -11.10 0.08 3.01
C ALA A 107 -11.74 1.43 2.65
N GLN A 108 -12.95 1.42 2.08
CA GLN A 108 -13.68 2.64 1.74
C GLN A 108 -14.13 3.40 2.99
N GLY A 109 -14.45 2.70 4.08
CA GLY A 109 -14.77 3.30 5.38
C GLY A 109 -13.58 4.04 6.01
N MET A 110 -12.35 3.67 5.66
CA MET A 110 -11.16 4.40 6.11
C MET A 110 -10.98 5.76 5.42
N ALA A 111 -11.52 5.98 4.22
CA ALA A 111 -11.40 7.25 3.51
C ALA A 111 -12.06 8.45 4.22
N PRO A 112 -13.34 8.39 4.67
CA PRO A 112 -13.92 9.49 5.43
C PRO A 112 -13.21 9.68 6.79
N LEU A 113 -12.77 8.60 7.44
CA LEU A 113 -12.00 8.69 8.68
C LEU A 113 -10.65 9.37 8.46
N SER A 114 -9.95 9.05 7.37
CA SER A 114 -8.68 9.70 7.04
C SER A 114 -8.88 11.17 6.73
N LEU A 115 -9.93 11.55 5.98
CA LEU A 115 -10.25 12.95 5.70
C LEU A 115 -10.63 13.73 6.97
N LEU A 116 -11.41 13.12 7.87
CA LEU A 116 -11.82 13.72 9.14
C LEU A 116 -10.61 14.06 10.02
N LEU A 117 -9.58 13.20 10.00
CA LEU A 117 -8.35 13.40 10.78
C LEU A 117 -7.32 14.26 10.05
N ALA A 118 -7.19 14.10 8.73
CA ALA A 118 -6.16 14.76 7.94
C ALA A 118 -6.30 16.28 7.95
N GLY A 119 -7.52 16.82 7.86
CA GLY A 119 -7.74 18.28 7.87
C GLY A 119 -7.25 18.94 9.16
N PRO A 120 -7.82 18.61 10.34
CA PRO A 120 -7.38 19.19 11.61
C PRO A 120 -5.90 18.95 11.91
N LEU A 121 -5.37 17.76 11.62
CA LEU A 121 -3.96 17.48 11.86
C LEU A 121 -3.03 18.24 10.91
N ALA A 122 -3.44 18.45 9.66
CA ALA A 122 -2.70 19.28 8.71
C ALA A 122 -2.76 20.76 9.08
N ASP A 123 -3.87 21.24 9.62
CA ASP A 123 -4.03 22.64 10.04
C ASP A 123 -3.22 22.94 11.32
N LEU A 124 -3.19 22.00 12.27
CA LEU A 124 -2.48 22.17 13.54
C LEU A 124 -0.97 21.90 13.44
N PHE A 125 -0.57 20.85 12.72
CA PHE A 125 0.82 20.36 12.68
C PHE A 125 1.47 20.43 11.30
N GLY A 126 0.73 20.87 10.28
CA GLY A 126 1.19 20.90 8.91
C GLY A 126 1.02 19.56 8.19
N VAL A 127 0.91 19.63 6.86
CA VAL A 127 0.79 18.46 5.99
C VAL A 127 2.02 17.52 6.09
N GLN A 128 3.19 18.06 6.43
CA GLN A 128 4.41 17.27 6.65
C GLN A 128 4.25 16.26 7.77
N PHE A 129 3.67 16.69 8.90
CA PHE A 129 3.42 15.83 10.05
C PHE A 129 2.49 14.67 9.68
N TRP A 130 1.45 14.94 8.89
CA TRP A 130 0.52 13.91 8.43
C TRP A 130 1.22 12.83 7.58
N TYR A 131 2.07 13.24 6.63
CA TYR A 131 2.86 12.30 5.83
C TYR A 131 3.87 11.51 6.67
N LEU A 132 4.51 12.14 7.65
CA LEU A 132 5.45 11.46 8.55
C LEU A 132 4.75 10.40 9.39
N VAL A 133 3.66 10.77 10.08
CA VAL A 133 2.94 9.84 10.97
C VAL A 133 2.31 8.72 10.16
N GLY A 134 1.66 9.03 9.03
CA GLY A 134 1.08 8.03 8.15
C GLY A 134 2.13 7.08 7.59
N GLY A 135 3.23 7.60 7.04
CA GLY A 135 4.32 6.80 6.49
C GLY A 135 5.01 5.94 7.55
N ALA A 136 5.34 6.51 8.71
CA ALA A 136 5.93 5.78 9.83
C ALA A 136 5.00 4.68 10.36
N GLY A 137 3.69 4.97 10.46
CA GLY A 137 2.69 3.99 10.85
C GLY A 137 2.60 2.81 9.87
N VAL A 138 2.60 3.09 8.56
CA VAL A 138 2.59 2.04 7.52
C VAL A 138 3.87 1.20 7.56
N ILE A 139 5.04 1.82 7.71
CA ILE A 139 6.31 1.11 7.87
C ILE A 139 6.26 0.23 9.12
N PHE A 140 5.85 0.78 10.25
CA PHE A 140 5.78 0.06 11.52
C PHE A 140 4.85 -1.15 11.41
N LEU A 141 3.64 -0.97 10.87
CA LEU A 141 2.68 -2.07 10.70
C LEU A 141 3.18 -3.12 9.70
N GLY A 142 3.80 -2.70 8.60
CA GLY A 142 4.41 -3.61 7.62
C GLY A 142 5.55 -4.44 8.23
N LEU A 143 6.42 -3.82 9.03
CA LEU A 143 7.51 -4.50 9.73
C LEU A 143 6.97 -5.41 10.85
N ALA A 144 6.00 -4.95 11.63
CA ALA A 144 5.37 -5.73 12.69
C ALA A 144 4.67 -6.97 12.12
N ALA A 145 4.08 -6.88 10.93
CA ALA A 145 3.43 -8.01 10.27
C ALA A 145 4.40 -9.17 9.98
N PHE A 146 5.69 -8.92 9.76
CA PHE A 146 6.69 -9.99 9.66
C PHE A 146 6.86 -10.78 10.97
N ALA A 147 6.63 -10.14 12.12
CA ALA A 147 6.71 -10.78 13.43
C ALA A 147 5.44 -11.56 13.80
N VAL A 148 4.34 -11.40 13.06
CA VAL A 148 3.07 -12.08 13.34
C VAL A 148 3.05 -13.44 12.64
N PRO A 149 3.14 -14.58 13.38
CA PRO A 149 3.23 -15.89 12.76
C PRO A 149 1.98 -16.27 11.96
N ALA A 150 0.81 -15.78 12.39
CA ALA A 150 -0.45 -15.99 11.67
C ALA A 150 -0.43 -15.41 10.26
N ILE A 151 0.22 -14.26 10.07
CA ILE A 151 0.38 -13.62 8.75
C ILE A 151 1.45 -14.37 7.93
N MET A 152 2.57 -14.75 8.55
CA MET A 152 3.67 -15.41 7.86
C MET A 152 3.38 -16.87 7.45
N ARG A 153 2.41 -17.51 8.13
CA ARG A 153 1.95 -18.89 7.87
C ARG A 153 0.62 -18.96 7.13
N LEU A 154 0.11 -17.82 6.65
CA LEU A 154 -1.19 -17.76 5.95
C LEU A 154 -1.20 -18.69 4.71
N GLU A 155 -0.04 -18.80 4.05
CA GLU A 155 0.16 -19.69 2.88
C GLU A 155 0.39 -21.16 3.25
N GLU A 156 0.82 -21.45 4.49
CA GLU A 156 1.16 -22.79 4.97
C GLU A 156 -0.06 -23.53 5.55
N SER A 157 -1.13 -22.81 5.91
CA SER A 157 -2.33 -23.35 6.57
C SER A 157 -3.23 -24.18 5.64
N ARG A 158 -2.67 -24.84 4.61
CA ARG A 158 -3.36 -25.74 3.69
C ARG A 158 -3.54 -27.13 4.32
N PRO A 159 -4.80 -27.54 4.59
CA PRO A 159 -5.23 -28.87 4.16
C PRO A 159 -6.72 -28.92 3.80
N VAL A 160 -7.19 -28.28 2.71
CA VAL A 160 -8.62 -28.42 2.33
C VAL A 160 -8.86 -28.72 0.83
N ALA A 161 -7.95 -28.39 -0.08
CA ALA A 161 -8.22 -28.57 -1.51
C ALA A 161 -7.75 -29.91 -2.12
N GLU A 162 -6.96 -30.72 -1.41
CA GLU A 162 -6.46 -32.02 -1.93
C GLU A 162 -7.28 -33.23 -1.47
N GLY A 163 -8.27 -33.07 -0.57
CA GLY A 163 -9.02 -34.18 0.02
C GLY A 163 -10.38 -34.50 -0.60
N MET A 164 -10.75 -33.89 -1.74
CA MET A 164 -12.06 -34.14 -2.39
C MET A 164 -11.94 -34.69 -3.82
N ALA A 165 -10.75 -35.20 -4.18
CA ALA A 165 -10.48 -35.77 -5.50
C ALA A 165 -10.21 -37.28 -5.49
N ASP A 166 -10.48 -37.97 -4.37
CA ASP A 166 -10.44 -39.43 -4.26
C ASP A 166 -11.86 -40.03 -4.12
#